data_AF-A0A7V9BU44-F1
#
_entry.id   AF-A0A7V9BU44-F1
#
_cell.length_a   1.000
_cell.length_b   1.000
_cell.length_c   1.000
_cell.angle_alpha   90.00
_cell.angle_beta   90.00
_cell.angle_gamma   90.00
#
_symmetry.space_group_name_H-M   'P 1'
#
loop_
_entity.id
_entity.type
_entity.pdbx_description
1 polymer ?
#
loop_
_entity_poly.entity_id
_entity_poly.type
_entity_poly.pdbx_seq_one_letter_code
_entity_poly.pdbx_strand_id
1 'polypeptide(L)'
;MVEWFQMGGFWMYPLVFLAFLLLPFGFVLVVLAAVTPPGVRRWVGWLAILGLAGAALPAFVGLAGFLAGVANVNAALAMVDPAVVDELRRVGMEEARIPLSFGLGVAGLVAADMAVALALAWRPATRAPSS
;
A
#
# COMPACT_ATOMS: atom_id res chain seq x y z
N MET A 1 -7.46 -29.72 0.52
CA MET A 1 -8.21 -28.43 0.50
C MET A 1 -7.40 -27.28 1.13
N VAL A 2 -6.73 -27.48 2.28
CA VAL A 2 -6.00 -26.41 2.99
C VAL A 2 -4.73 -25.89 2.26
N GLU A 3 -4.16 -26.66 1.32
CA GLU A 3 -2.94 -26.25 0.59
C GLU A 3 -3.18 -25.33 -0.61
N TRP A 4 -4.40 -25.22 -1.13
CA TRP A 4 -4.66 -24.49 -2.37
C TRP A 4 -4.75 -22.97 -2.20
N PHE A 5 -4.81 -22.52 -0.95
CA PHE A 5 -5.32 -21.21 -0.58
C PHE A 5 -4.59 -20.73 0.70
N GLN A 6 -3.29 -20.48 0.55
CA GLN A 6 -2.55 -19.71 1.55
C GLN A 6 -3.08 -18.28 1.47
N MET A 7 -3.70 -17.76 2.53
CA MET A 7 -4.35 -16.43 2.60
C MET A 7 -3.62 -15.36 1.75
N GLY A 8 -4.18 -15.03 0.59
CA GLY A 8 -3.68 -13.98 -0.34
C GLY A 8 -2.51 -14.39 -1.26
N GLY A 9 -1.98 -15.60 -1.12
CA GLY A 9 -0.98 -16.21 -1.99
C GLY A 9 0.39 -15.52 -1.98
N PHE A 10 1.24 -15.88 -2.95
CA PHE A 10 2.59 -15.36 -3.10
C PHE A 10 2.66 -13.82 -3.18
N TRP A 11 1.59 -13.17 -3.63
CA TRP A 11 1.52 -11.71 -3.78
C TRP A 11 1.41 -10.94 -2.47
N MET A 12 1.12 -11.61 -1.34
CA MET A 12 1.17 -10.98 -0.03
C MET A 12 2.59 -10.66 0.44
N TYR A 13 3.60 -11.44 0.05
CA TYR A 13 4.99 -11.19 0.43
C TYR A 13 5.52 -9.82 -0.03
N PRO A 14 5.44 -9.45 -1.33
CA PRO A 14 5.88 -8.14 -1.78
C PRO A 14 5.03 -7.01 -1.18
N LEU A 15 3.73 -7.23 -0.94
CA LEU A 15 2.86 -6.24 -0.29
C LEU A 15 3.27 -5.95 1.15
N VAL A 16 3.52 -6.99 1.94
CA VAL A 16 3.97 -6.86 3.33
C VAL A 16 5.35 -6.21 3.37
N PHE A 17 6.25 -6.57 2.45
CA PHE A 17 7.55 -5.93 2.32
C PHE A 17 7.42 -4.44 2.01
N LEU A 18 6.57 -4.06 1.04
CA LEU A 18 6.31 -2.66 0.71
C LEU A 18 5.68 -1.90 1.89
N ALA A 19 4.75 -2.51 2.61
CA ALA A 19 4.16 -1.90 3.80
C ALA A 19 5.21 -1.63 4.88
N PHE A 20 6.07 -2.61 5.14
CA PHE A 20 7.14 -2.50 6.14
C PHE A 20 8.19 -1.46 5.76
N LEU A 21 8.40 -1.21 4.47
CA LEU A 21 9.34 -0.20 4.00
C LEU A 21 8.73 1.21 3.94
N LEU A 22 7.52 1.33 3.40
CA LEU A 22 6.93 2.63 3.07
C LEU A 22 6.24 3.30 4.27
N LEU A 23 5.60 2.54 5.16
CA LEU A 23 4.90 3.14 6.32
C LEU A 23 5.88 3.79 7.31
N PRO A 24 6.97 3.12 7.76
CA PRO A 24 7.94 3.77 8.63
C PRO A 24 8.64 4.94 7.94
N PHE A 25 8.89 4.83 6.63
CA PHE A 25 9.47 5.92 5.86
C PHE A 25 8.57 7.16 5.83
N GLY A 26 7.27 6.99 5.60
CA GLY A 26 6.27 8.06 5.69
C GLY A 26 6.24 8.71 7.05
N PHE A 27 6.14 7.90 8.12
CA PHE A 27 6.16 8.39 9.49
C PHE A 27 7.45 9.18 9.81
N VAL A 28 8.61 8.68 9.41
CA VAL A 28 9.89 9.38 9.60
C VAL A 28 9.88 10.73 8.87
N LEU A 29 9.36 10.82 7.65
CA LEU A 29 9.26 12.10 6.93
C LEU A 29 8.30 13.08 7.63
N VAL A 30 7.20 12.61 8.21
CA VAL A 30 6.30 13.45 9.03
C VAL A 30 7.06 14.03 10.23
N VAL A 31 7.79 13.18 10.98
CA VAL A 31 8.58 13.60 12.14
C VAL A 31 9.66 14.60 11.71
N LEU A 32 10.41 14.30 10.65
CA LEU A 32 11.43 15.19 10.11
C LEU A 32 10.83 16.53 9.67
N ALA A 33 9.69 16.54 8.99
CA ALA A 33 9.04 17.78 8.57
C ALA A 33 8.62 18.65 9.76
N ALA A 34 8.25 18.03 10.88
CA ALA A 34 7.88 18.73 12.11
C ALA A 34 9.08 19.36 12.83
N VAL A 35 10.20 18.63 12.96
CA VAL A 35 11.35 19.06 13.78
C VAL A 35 12.41 19.84 13.00
N THR A 36 12.45 19.71 11.68
CA THR A 36 13.53 20.28 10.87
C THR A 36 13.37 21.80 10.72
N PRO A 37 14.48 22.58 10.80
CA PRO A 37 14.47 24.02 10.58
C PRO A 37 13.95 24.41 9.18
N PRO A 38 13.39 25.62 9.01
CA PRO A 38 12.77 26.06 7.75
C PRO A 38 13.68 25.95 6.52
N GLY A 39 14.99 26.16 6.68
CA GLY A 39 15.95 26.11 5.58
C GLY A 39 16.14 24.72 4.96
N VAL A 40 16.01 23.65 5.75
CA VAL A 40 16.21 22.26 5.30
C VAL A 40 14.88 21.57 5.00
N ARG A 41 13.78 22.12 5.51
CA ARG A 41 12.43 21.56 5.41
C ARG A 41 11.93 21.34 3.98
N ARG A 42 12.37 22.17 3.01
CA ARG A 42 12.03 21.99 1.58
C ARG A 42 12.52 20.66 1.01
N TRP A 43 13.66 20.14 1.47
CA TRP A 43 14.16 18.82 1.04
C TRP A 43 13.25 17.69 1.52
N VAL A 44 12.74 17.78 2.75
CA VAL A 44 11.74 16.85 3.27
C VAL A 44 10.47 16.89 2.43
N GLY A 45 10.06 18.09 1.98
CA GLY A 45 8.95 18.26 1.04
C GLY A 45 9.17 17.52 -0.29
N TRP A 46 10.34 17.67 -0.91
CA TRP A 46 10.67 16.93 -2.14
C TRP A 46 10.67 15.41 -1.94
N LEU A 47 11.21 14.92 -0.82
CA LEU A 47 11.16 13.50 -0.48
C LEU A 47 9.72 13.01 -0.27
N ALA A 48 8.86 13.82 0.33
CA ALA A 48 7.45 13.50 0.50
C ALA A 48 6.71 13.43 -0.84
N ILE A 49 7.02 14.30 -1.83
CA ILE A 49 6.46 14.19 -3.19
C ILE A 49 6.87 12.88 -3.85
N LEU A 50 8.16 12.52 -3.78
CA LEU A 50 8.66 11.25 -4.31
C LEU A 50 8.00 10.06 -3.60
N GLY A 51 7.85 10.15 -2.28
CA GLY A 51 7.14 9.15 -1.48
C GLY A 51 5.66 9.02 -1.89
N LEU A 52 5.01 10.14 -2.25
CA LEU A 52 3.61 10.15 -2.71
C LEU A 52 3.46 9.46 -4.08
N ALA A 53 4.43 9.63 -4.97
CA ALA A 53 4.49 8.85 -6.21
C ALA A 53 4.71 7.35 -5.92
N GLY A 54 5.56 7.03 -4.94
CA GLY A 54 5.80 5.66 -4.47
C GLY A 54 4.61 5.03 -3.75
N ALA A 55 3.71 5.81 -3.17
CA ALA A 55 2.54 5.34 -2.44
C ALA A 55 1.55 4.56 -3.32
N ALA A 56 1.62 4.71 -4.65
CA ALA A 56 0.81 3.93 -5.57
C ALA A 56 1.32 2.47 -5.75
N LEU A 57 2.59 2.19 -5.43
CA LEU A 57 3.19 0.88 -5.66
C LEU A 57 2.43 -0.28 -4.97
N PRO A 58 2.05 -0.19 -3.68
CA PRO A 58 1.26 -1.24 -3.03
C PRO A 58 -0.07 -1.50 -3.72
N ALA A 59 -0.74 -0.46 -4.24
CA ALA A 59 -2.00 -0.63 -4.98
C ALA A 59 -1.78 -1.39 -6.30
N PHE A 60 -0.72 -1.08 -7.05
CA PHE A 60 -0.38 -1.81 -8.27
C PHE A 60 -0.02 -3.27 -8.00
N VAL A 61 0.79 -3.54 -6.97
CA VAL A 61 1.13 -4.91 -6.58
C VAL A 61 -0.11 -5.68 -6.10
N GLY A 62 -1.00 -5.02 -5.35
CA GLY A 62 -2.28 -5.60 -4.92
C GLY A 62 -3.19 -5.95 -6.10
N LEU A 63 -3.26 -5.08 -7.10
CA LEU A 63 -4.00 -5.33 -8.35
C LEU A 63 -3.39 -6.50 -9.13
N ALA A 64 -2.07 -6.56 -9.28
CA ALA A 64 -1.38 -7.67 -9.92
C ALA A 64 -1.68 -9.00 -9.20
N GLY A 65 -1.65 -8.99 -7.87
CA GLY A 65 -1.99 -10.15 -7.06
C GLY A 65 -3.44 -10.61 -7.23
N PHE A 66 -4.39 -9.67 -7.32
CA PHE A 66 -5.78 -9.99 -7.63
C PHE A 66 -5.94 -10.63 -9.00
N LEU A 67 -5.35 -10.05 -10.05
CA LEU A 67 -5.45 -10.59 -11.41
C LEU A 67 -4.84 -12.00 -11.51
N ALA A 68 -3.68 -12.21 -10.88
CA ALA A 68 -3.07 -13.53 -10.79
C ALA A 68 -3.93 -14.53 -10.01
N GLY A 69 -4.53 -14.10 -8.89
CA GLY A 69 -5.46 -14.90 -8.10
C GLY A 69 -6.68 -15.33 -8.92
N VAL A 70 -7.31 -14.40 -9.64
CA VAL A 70 -8.44 -14.69 -10.53
C VAL A 70 -8.06 -15.69 -11.63
N ALA A 71 -6.87 -15.54 -12.23
CA ALA A 71 -6.38 -16.47 -13.24
C ALA A 71 -6.22 -17.90 -12.66
N ASN A 72 -5.66 -18.02 -11.45
CA ASN A 72 -5.50 -19.30 -10.77
C ASN A 72 -6.84 -19.93 -10.39
N VAL A 73 -7.81 -19.14 -9.92
CA VAL A 73 -9.17 -19.61 -9.63
C VAL A 73 -9.81 -20.17 -10.90
N ASN A 74 -9.76 -19.43 -12.01
CA ASN A 74 -10.32 -19.89 -13.28
C ASN A 74 -9.65 -21.18 -13.79
N ALA A 75 -8.33 -21.30 -13.63
CA ALA A 75 -7.60 -22.52 -13.96
C ALA A 75 -8.01 -23.71 -13.09
N ALA A 76 -8.22 -23.49 -11.79
CA ALA A 76 -8.69 -24.53 -10.86
C ALA A 76 -10.12 -24.97 -11.19
N LEU A 77 -11.03 -24.04 -11.49
CA LEU A 77 -12.43 -24.37 -11.85
C LEU A 77 -12.53 -25.24 -13.10
N ALA A 78 -11.57 -25.15 -14.03
CA ALA A 78 -11.56 -25.99 -15.23
C ALA A 78 -11.20 -27.46 -14.97
N MET A 79 -10.68 -27.80 -13.78
CA MET A 79 -10.18 -29.13 -13.45
C MET A 79 -11.02 -29.87 -12.40
N VAL A 80 -12.12 -29.26 -11.91
CA VAL A 80 -12.87 -29.77 -10.76
C VAL A 80 -14.31 -30.15 -11.13
N ASP A 81 -14.88 -31.10 -10.37
CA ASP A 81 -16.27 -31.54 -10.47
C ASP A 81 -17.26 -30.36 -10.38
N PRO A 82 -18.25 -30.27 -11.29
CA PRO A 82 -19.33 -29.27 -11.25
C PRO A 82 -20.00 -29.10 -9.88
N ALA A 83 -20.09 -30.16 -9.07
CA ALA A 83 -20.75 -30.13 -7.77
C ALA A 83 -20.10 -29.18 -6.74
N VAL A 84 -18.83 -28.81 -6.91
CA VAL A 84 -18.08 -27.94 -5.98
C VAL A 84 -17.59 -26.63 -6.62
N VAL A 85 -17.94 -26.39 -7.90
CA VAL A 85 -17.50 -25.22 -8.67
C VAL A 85 -17.93 -23.91 -8.02
N ASP A 86 -19.17 -23.82 -7.56
CA ASP A 86 -19.70 -22.57 -6.99
C ASP A 86 -19.03 -22.20 -5.67
N GLU A 87 -18.77 -23.20 -4.83
CA GLU A 87 -18.07 -22.99 -3.56
C GLU A 87 -16.61 -22.59 -3.78
N LEU A 88 -15.90 -23.28 -4.66
CA LEU A 88 -14.51 -22.96 -5.00
C LEU A 88 -14.38 -21.58 -5.66
N ARG A 89 -15.32 -21.21 -6.53
CA ARG A 89 -15.34 -19.88 -7.12
C ARG A 89 -15.52 -18.81 -6.05
N ARG A 90 -16.45 -19.00 -5.13
CA ARG A 90 -16.72 -18.02 -4.06
C ARG A 90 -15.48 -17.83 -3.18
N VAL A 91 -14.97 -18.91 -2.60
CA VAL A 91 -13.81 -18.87 -1.68
C VAL A 91 -12.57 -18.34 -2.41
N GLY A 92 -12.28 -18.86 -3.61
CA GLY A 92 -11.12 -18.44 -4.38
C GLY A 92 -11.16 -16.96 -4.79
N MET A 93 -12.33 -16.43 -5.15
CA MET A 93 -12.49 -15.01 -5.48
C MET A 93 -12.39 -14.11 -4.25
N GLU A 94 -12.87 -14.55 -3.09
CA GLU A 94 -12.69 -13.84 -1.82
C GLU A 94 -11.20 -13.74 -1.46
N GLU A 95 -10.45 -14.83 -1.62
CA GLU A 95 -9.01 -14.82 -1.36
C GLU A 95 -8.22 -13.99 -2.36
N ALA A 96 -8.58 -14.04 -3.64
CA ALA A 96 -7.95 -13.21 -4.66
C ALA A 96 -8.10 -11.71 -4.36
N ARG A 97 -9.15 -11.29 -3.64
CA ARG A 97 -9.35 -9.88 -3.24
C ARG A 97 -8.41 -9.42 -2.11
N ILE A 98 -7.86 -10.33 -1.32
CA ILE A 98 -7.03 -9.98 -0.15
C ILE A 98 -5.84 -9.08 -0.55
N PRO A 99 -5.01 -9.44 -1.57
CA PRO A 99 -3.90 -8.59 -2.00
C PRO A 99 -4.34 -7.20 -2.47
N LEU A 100 -5.48 -7.10 -3.16
CA LEU A 100 -6.01 -5.82 -3.63
C LEU A 100 -6.42 -4.92 -2.47
N SER A 101 -7.24 -5.43 -1.56
CA SER A 101 -7.70 -4.67 -0.39
C SER A 101 -6.54 -4.25 0.50
N PHE A 102 -5.57 -5.16 0.74
CA PHE A 102 -4.38 -4.85 1.51
C PHE A 102 -3.51 -3.79 0.82
N GLY A 103 -3.23 -3.97 -0.47
CA GLY A 103 -2.44 -3.02 -1.26
C GLY A 103 -3.05 -1.62 -1.31
N LEU A 104 -4.37 -1.51 -1.48
CA LEU A 104 -5.08 -0.23 -1.41
C LEU A 104 -5.02 0.40 -0.01
N GLY A 105 -5.17 -0.41 1.04
CA GLY A 105 -5.05 0.07 2.43
C GLY A 105 -3.67 0.65 2.73
N VAL A 106 -2.61 -0.07 2.35
CA VAL A 106 -1.22 0.39 2.52
C VAL A 106 -0.97 1.65 1.68
N ALA A 107 -1.39 1.66 0.42
CA ALA A 107 -1.24 2.83 -0.45
C ALA A 107 -1.92 4.08 0.13
N GLY A 108 -3.14 3.93 0.66
CA GLY A 108 -3.88 5.02 1.30
C GLY A 108 -3.17 5.57 2.55
N LEU A 109 -2.66 4.69 3.42
CA LEU A 109 -1.92 5.10 4.61
C LEU A 109 -0.61 5.81 4.27
N VAL A 110 0.18 5.25 3.36
CA VAL A 110 1.44 5.89 2.91
C VAL A 110 1.15 7.25 2.27
N ALA A 111 0.13 7.34 1.41
CA ALA A 111 -0.26 8.61 0.79
C ALA A 111 -0.68 9.66 1.83
N ALA A 112 -1.40 9.24 2.88
CA ALA A 112 -1.78 10.12 3.98
C ALA A 112 -0.54 10.65 4.72
N ASP A 113 0.37 9.78 5.13
CA ASP A 113 1.62 10.18 5.81
C ASP A 113 2.43 11.16 4.95
N MET A 114 2.58 10.87 3.65
CA MET A 114 3.30 11.74 2.72
C MET A 114 2.62 13.10 2.57
N ALA A 115 1.29 13.15 2.51
CA ALA A 115 0.55 14.40 2.44
C ALA A 115 0.71 15.23 3.72
N VAL A 116 0.72 14.59 4.90
CA VAL A 116 0.99 15.29 6.17
C VAL A 116 2.42 15.83 6.20
N ALA A 117 3.41 15.01 5.84
CA ALA A 117 4.80 15.44 5.78
C ALA A 117 4.98 16.63 4.83
N LEU A 118 4.32 16.60 3.67
CA LEU A 118 4.34 17.66 2.67
C LEU A 118 3.71 18.97 3.19
N ALA A 119 2.56 18.88 3.85
CA ALA A 119 1.87 20.03 4.44
C ALA A 119 2.71 20.69 5.55
N LEU A 120 3.36 19.88 6.39
CA LEU A 120 4.29 20.37 7.40
C LEU A 120 5.54 20.99 6.75
N ALA A 121 6.02 20.38 5.67
CA ALA A 121 7.26 20.78 5.01
C ALA A 121 7.16 22.17 4.35
N TRP A 122 5.99 22.53 3.82
CA TRP A 122 5.74 23.82 3.19
C TRP A 122 4.98 24.83 4.04
N ARG A 123 4.81 24.55 5.34
CA ARG A 123 4.17 25.49 6.25
C ARG A 123 4.98 26.79 6.29
N PRO A 124 4.35 27.97 6.11
CA PRO A 124 5.05 29.25 6.17
C PRO A 124 5.76 29.41 7.51
N ALA A 125 7.00 29.90 7.51
CA ALA A 125 7.66 30.30 8.74
C ALA A 125 6.82 31.44 9.37
N THR A 126 6.12 31.13 10.45
CA THR A 126 5.45 32.16 11.25
C THR A 126 6.53 33.14 11.70
N ARG A 127 6.54 34.34 11.13
CA ARG A 127 7.40 35.44 11.60
C ARG A 127 7.05 35.65 13.06
N ALA A 128 8.04 35.48 13.95
CA ALA A 128 7.88 35.92 15.33
C ALA A 128 7.50 37.41 15.32
N PRO A 129 6.57 37.87 16.16
CA PRO A 129 6.30 39.28 16.30
C PRO A 129 7.60 39.99 16.65
N SER A 130 8.02 40.95 15.83
CA SER A 130 9.14 41.82 16.10
C SER A 130 8.81 42.64 17.35
N SER A 131 9.38 42.23 18.49
CA SER A 131 9.44 43.03 19.72
C SER A 131 10.54 44.06 19.62
#